data_AF-A0A539DTA3-F1
#
_entry.id   AF-A0A539DTA3-F1
#
_cell.length_a   1.000
_cell.length_b   1.000
_cell.length_c   1.000
_cell.angle_alpha   90.00
_cell.angle_beta   90.00
_cell.angle_gamma   90.00
#
_symmetry.space_group_name_H-M   'P 1'
#
loop_
_entity.id
_entity.type
_entity.pdbx_description
1 polymer ?
#
loop_
_entity_poly.entity_id
_entity_poly.type
_entity_poly.pdbx_seq_one_letter_code
_entity_poly.pdbx_strand_id
1 'polypeptide(L)'
;MPTKPYQRKEVNALLERLSELPRSLIFVAGPRQVGKTTLVRDALAQYERKRYSFIPVDQPDELGAPSYAPTESDTYEQVGRPRDAAWLIRQWQGARAAARKSVDGYILVFDEIQKIPRWSEAVKGLWDADRAEGLRLHVVLLGSSPLLMQKGM
;
A
#
# COMPACT_ATOMS: atom_id res chain seq x y z
N MET A 1 21.09 12.53 -27.08
CA MET A 1 21.31 12.78 -25.64
C MET A 1 20.22 12.04 -24.87
N PRO A 2 20.52 11.15 -23.93
CA PRO A 2 19.47 10.58 -23.09
C PRO A 2 18.98 11.68 -22.16
N THR A 3 17.69 12.01 -22.25
CA THR A 3 17.03 12.99 -21.40
C THR A 3 17.02 12.46 -19.97
N LYS A 4 17.66 13.21 -19.05
CA LYS A 4 17.56 12.99 -17.61
C LYS A 4 16.05 13.01 -17.27
N PRO A 5 15.44 11.93 -16.76
CA PRO A 5 14.01 11.94 -16.50
C PRO A 5 13.72 13.05 -15.48
N TYR A 6 12.77 13.93 -15.81
CA TYR A 6 12.31 14.99 -14.92
C TYR A 6 11.72 14.34 -13.66
N GLN A 7 12.54 14.26 -12.60
CA GLN A 7 12.11 13.75 -11.32
C GLN A 7 11.19 14.79 -10.68
N ARG A 8 9.89 14.48 -10.64
CA ARG A 8 8.87 15.32 -10.02
C ARG A 8 9.24 15.59 -8.56
N LYS A 9 9.15 16.85 -8.11
CA LYS A 9 9.51 17.27 -6.73
C LYS A 9 8.81 16.41 -5.66
N GLU A 10 7.60 15.95 -5.97
CA GLU A 10 6.77 15.14 -5.09
C GLU A 10 7.30 13.70 -4.93
N VAL A 11 7.98 13.15 -5.94
CA VAL A 11 8.67 11.85 -5.82
C VAL A 11 9.81 11.96 -4.80
N ASN A 12 10.61 13.03 -4.89
CA ASN A 12 11.71 13.27 -3.95
C ASN A 12 11.19 13.47 -2.53
N ALA A 13 10.11 14.24 -2.35
CA ALA A 13 9.47 14.40 -1.05
C ALA A 13 8.99 13.06 -0.47
N LEU A 14 8.44 12.16 -1.29
CA LEU A 14 8.04 10.82 -0.85
C LEU A 14 9.27 9.98 -0.46
N LEU A 15 10.35 10.01 -1.27
CA LEU A 15 11.59 9.29 -0.98
C LEU A 15 12.24 9.75 0.34
N GLU A 16 12.28 11.06 0.59
CA GLU A 16 12.75 11.63 1.86
C GLU A 16 11.97 11.05 3.03
N ARG A 17 10.63 11.06 2.96
CA ARG A 17 9.77 10.46 4.00
C ARG A 17 9.94 8.96 4.19
N LEU A 18 10.23 8.23 3.11
CA LEU A 18 10.48 6.78 3.17
C LEU A 18 11.90 6.44 3.66
N SER A 19 12.80 7.41 3.74
CA SER A 19 14.14 7.24 4.33
C SER A 19 14.19 7.53 5.85
N GLU A 20 13.19 8.25 6.35
CA GLU A 20 13.00 8.52 7.79
C GLU A 20 12.48 7.26 8.51
N LEU A 21 12.52 7.25 9.85
CA LEU A 21 11.74 6.25 10.60
C LEU A 21 10.24 6.50 10.37
N PRO A 22 9.41 5.44 10.30
CA PRO A 22 8.00 5.61 9.99
C PRO A 22 7.27 6.25 11.20
N ARG A 23 7.14 7.57 11.18
CA ARG A 23 6.52 8.38 12.25
C ARG A 23 5.13 8.88 11.88
N SER A 24 4.78 8.87 10.60
CA SER A 24 3.48 9.32 10.09
C SER A 24 2.92 8.38 9.03
N LEU A 25 1.58 8.27 8.99
CA LEU A 25 0.87 7.72 7.84
C LEU A 25 1.06 8.69 6.66
N ILE A 26 1.52 8.16 5.52
CA ILE A 26 1.73 8.98 4.33
C ILE A 26 0.49 8.89 3.46
N PHE A 27 -0.17 10.02 3.24
CA PHE A 27 -1.28 10.11 2.30
C PHE A 27 -0.84 10.82 1.02
N VAL A 28 -1.04 10.15 -0.11
CA VAL A 28 -0.85 10.76 -1.44
C VAL A 28 -2.24 10.99 -2.03
N ALA A 29 -2.76 12.20 -1.80
CA ALA A 29 -4.07 12.62 -2.25
C ALA A 29 -3.96 13.70 -3.33
N GLY A 30 -4.98 13.80 -4.18
CA GLY A 30 -5.08 14.81 -5.22
C GLY A 30 -6.24 14.55 -6.18
N PRO A 31 -6.56 15.50 -7.08
CA PRO A 31 -7.60 15.35 -8.10
C PRO A 31 -7.44 14.04 -8.90
N ARG A 32 -8.52 13.58 -9.54
CA ARG A 32 -8.44 12.42 -10.43
C ARG A 32 -7.47 12.73 -11.58
N GLN A 33 -6.78 11.70 -12.09
CA GLN A 33 -5.90 11.77 -13.28
C GLN A 33 -4.61 12.61 -13.16
N VAL A 34 -4.17 13.00 -11.97
CA VAL A 34 -2.89 13.74 -11.79
C VAL A 34 -1.63 12.86 -11.72
N GLY A 35 -1.78 11.54 -11.85
CA GLY A 35 -0.64 10.59 -11.84
C GLY A 35 -0.13 10.22 -10.43
N LYS A 36 -1.00 10.14 -9.42
CA LYS A 36 -0.64 9.74 -8.04
C LYS A 36 -0.04 8.34 -7.98
N THR A 37 -0.70 7.39 -8.63
CA THR A 37 -0.23 6.01 -8.77
C THR A 37 1.15 5.97 -9.43
N THR A 38 1.36 6.77 -10.49
CA THR A 38 2.65 6.89 -11.17
C THR A 38 3.73 7.42 -10.22
N LEU A 39 3.47 8.51 -9.50
CA LEU A 39 4.39 9.08 -8.52
C LEU A 39 4.86 8.05 -7.48
N VAL A 40 3.92 7.31 -6.89
CA VAL A 40 4.28 6.30 -5.88
C VAL A 40 5.04 5.13 -6.52
N ARG A 41 4.65 4.69 -7.72
CA ARG A 41 5.40 3.66 -8.45
C ARG A 41 6.82 4.09 -8.79
N ASP A 42 7.00 5.34 -9.21
CA ASP A 42 8.31 5.92 -9.51
C ASP A 42 9.21 5.98 -8.26
N ALA A 43 8.63 6.32 -7.09
CA ALA A 43 9.35 6.28 -5.82
C ALA A 43 9.72 4.84 -5.41
N LEU A 44 8.77 3.90 -5.52
CA LEU A 44 9.00 2.49 -5.20
C LEU A 44 10.03 1.81 -6.11
N ALA A 45 10.18 2.29 -7.36
CA ALA A 45 11.20 1.79 -8.28
C ALA A 45 12.65 2.04 -7.80
N GLN A 46 12.84 2.91 -6.80
CA GLN A 46 14.15 3.12 -6.15
C GLN A 46 14.47 2.07 -5.07
N TYR A 47 13.50 1.21 -4.73
CA TYR A 47 13.66 0.15 -3.74
C TYR A 47 13.64 -1.23 -4.40
N GLU A 48 14.34 -2.20 -3.80
CA GLU A 48 14.26 -3.59 -4.23
C GLU A 48 12.81 -4.12 -4.13
N ARG A 49 12.38 -4.95 -5.09
CA ARG A 49 10.99 -5.44 -5.16
C ARG A 49 10.51 -6.16 -3.90
N LYS A 50 11.43 -6.76 -3.13
CA LYS A 50 11.16 -7.44 -1.85
C LYS A 50 10.94 -6.50 -0.67
N ARG A 51 11.13 -5.18 -0.83
CA ARG A 51 11.00 -4.16 0.23
C ARG A 51 9.61 -3.57 0.34
N TYR A 52 8.76 -3.82 -0.65
CA TYR A 52 7.47 -3.18 -0.70
C TYR A 52 6.38 -4.09 -1.27
N SER A 53 5.16 -3.80 -0.87
CA SER A 53 3.94 -4.29 -1.49
C SER A 53 3.13 -3.10 -1.99
N PHE A 54 2.77 -3.12 -3.27
CA PHE A 54 1.85 -2.16 -3.87
C PHE A 54 0.55 -2.88 -4.16
N ILE A 55 -0.54 -2.44 -3.54
CA ILE A 55 -1.81 -3.15 -3.54
C ILE A 55 -2.88 -2.26 -4.18
N PRO A 56 -3.25 -2.49 -5.45
CA PRO A 56 -4.41 -1.85 -6.07
C PRO A 56 -5.69 -2.46 -5.51
N VAL A 57 -6.47 -1.68 -4.74
CA VAL A 57 -7.70 -2.19 -4.11
C VAL A 57 -8.80 -2.44 -5.13
N ASP A 58 -8.83 -1.67 -6.21
CA ASP A 58 -9.85 -1.72 -7.26
C ASP A 58 -9.62 -2.80 -8.33
N GLN A 59 -8.42 -3.41 -8.36
CA GLN A 59 -8.10 -4.50 -9.27
C GLN A 59 -8.36 -5.83 -8.57
N PRO A 60 -8.97 -6.81 -9.28
CA PRO A 60 -9.03 -8.17 -8.77
C PRO A 60 -7.61 -8.70 -8.56
N ASP A 61 -7.43 -9.60 -7.59
CA ASP A 61 -6.15 -10.30 -7.45
C ASP A 61 -5.89 -11.01 -8.79
N GLU A 62 -4.85 -10.61 -9.52
CA GLU A 62 -4.42 -11.36 -10.70
C GLU A 62 -4.08 -12.76 -10.20
N LEU A 63 -4.88 -13.74 -10.64
CA LEU A 63 -4.63 -15.17 -10.44
C LEU A 63 -3.14 -15.41 -10.61
N GLY A 64 -2.49 -15.82 -9.52
CA GLY A 64 -1.05 -16.00 -9.48
C GLY A 64 -0.58 -16.83 -10.67
N ALA A 65 0.55 -16.46 -11.25
CA ALA A 65 1.32 -17.37 -12.09
C ALA A 65 1.38 -18.75 -11.40
N PRO A 66 1.18 -19.85 -12.14
CA PRO A 66 0.81 -21.13 -11.55
C PRO A 66 1.98 -21.68 -10.74
N SER A 67 1.80 -21.80 -9.43
CA SER A 67 2.64 -22.67 -8.62
C SER A 67 1.73 -23.56 -7.79
N TYR A 68 1.86 -24.85 -8.09
CA TYR A 68 1.18 -25.99 -7.49
C TYR A 68 -0.27 -26.26 -7.93
N ALA A 69 -0.46 -27.51 -8.37
CA ALA A 69 -1.69 -28.04 -8.90
C ALA A 69 -2.88 -27.83 -7.94
N PRO A 70 -4.05 -27.43 -8.45
CA PRO A 70 -5.24 -27.31 -7.62
C PRO A 70 -5.70 -28.71 -7.21
N THR A 71 -5.67 -29.02 -5.92
CA THR A 71 -6.56 -30.02 -5.33
C THR A 71 -7.99 -29.52 -5.46
N GLU A 72 -8.90 -30.41 -5.87
CA GLU A 72 -10.26 -30.13 -6.38
C GLU A 72 -11.26 -29.54 -5.35
N SER A 73 -10.81 -28.74 -4.38
CA SER A 73 -11.64 -28.20 -3.31
C SER A 73 -11.50 -26.69 -3.08
N ASP A 74 -10.51 -26.01 -3.67
CA ASP A 74 -10.21 -24.60 -3.36
C ASP A 74 -10.37 -23.60 -4.52
N THR A 75 -10.83 -24.05 -5.69
CA THR A 75 -10.66 -23.27 -6.94
C THR A 75 -11.79 -22.25 -7.24
N TYR A 76 -12.75 -22.05 -6.33
CA TYR A 76 -13.84 -21.07 -6.52
C TYR A 76 -13.87 -19.95 -5.47
N GLU A 77 -13.06 -20.02 -4.42
CA GLU A 77 -13.22 -19.16 -3.25
C GLU A 77 -12.46 -17.82 -3.30
N GLN A 78 -11.67 -17.59 -4.35
CA GLN A 78 -10.81 -16.40 -4.47
C GLN A 78 -11.37 -15.30 -5.39
N VAL A 79 -12.31 -15.63 -6.29
CA VAL A 79 -12.92 -14.63 -7.19
C VAL A 79 -14.17 -14.05 -6.53
N GLY A 80 -14.06 -12.81 -6.03
CA GLY A 80 -15.22 -12.05 -5.52
C GLY A 80 -15.31 -11.87 -4.01
N ARG A 81 -14.27 -12.22 -3.21
CA ARG A 81 -14.27 -11.83 -1.79
C ARG A 81 -14.30 -10.30 -1.65
N PRO A 82 -15.15 -9.75 -0.76
CA PRO A 82 -15.24 -8.30 -0.58
C PRO A 82 -13.89 -7.75 -0.10
N ARG A 83 -13.48 -6.62 -0.71
CA ARG A 83 -12.34 -5.80 -0.23
C ARG A 83 -12.79 -5.02 1.01
N ASP A 84 -12.92 -5.73 2.13
CA ASP A 84 -13.36 -5.21 3.41
C ASP A 84 -12.20 -4.95 4.39
N ALA A 85 -12.54 -4.50 5.60
CA ALA A 85 -11.55 -4.27 6.65
C ALA A 85 -10.75 -5.54 7.01
N ALA A 86 -11.38 -6.73 6.95
CA ALA A 86 -10.69 -7.98 7.22
C ALA A 86 -9.65 -8.29 6.14
N TRP A 87 -9.96 -8.00 4.87
CA TRP A 87 -8.99 -8.09 3.77
C TRP A 87 -7.82 -7.12 3.97
N LEU A 88 -8.09 -5.86 4.33
CA LEU A 88 -7.06 -4.86 4.63
C LEU A 88 -6.11 -5.37 5.73
N ILE A 89 -6.68 -5.89 6.82
CA ILE A 89 -5.92 -6.45 7.94
C ILE A 89 -5.02 -7.59 7.47
N ARG A 90 -5.51 -8.52 6.63
CA ARG A 90 -4.69 -9.62 6.11
C ARG A 90 -3.49 -9.12 5.29
N GLN A 91 -3.71 -8.17 4.38
CA GLN A 91 -2.62 -7.57 3.60
C GLN A 91 -1.59 -6.89 4.51
N TRP A 92 -2.08 -6.19 5.54
CA TRP A 92 -1.24 -5.54 6.52
C TRP A 92 -0.40 -6.53 7.34
N GLN A 93 -0.98 -7.65 7.78
CA GLN A 93 -0.24 -8.70 8.50
C GLN A 93 0.88 -9.30 7.64
N GLY A 94 0.64 -9.50 6.34
CA GLY A 94 1.69 -9.92 5.40
C GLY A 94 2.86 -8.94 5.37
N ALA A 95 2.57 -7.63 5.30
CA ALA A 95 3.58 -6.59 5.33
C ALA A 95 4.32 -6.52 6.68
N ARG A 96 3.63 -6.72 7.82
CA ARG A 96 4.26 -6.81 9.15
C ARG A 96 5.25 -7.96 9.22
N ALA A 97 4.87 -9.13 8.70
CA ALA A 97 5.75 -10.29 8.67
C ALA A 97 7.01 -10.01 7.83
N ALA A 98 6.88 -9.29 6.71
CA ALA A 98 8.02 -8.88 5.89
C ALA A 98 8.89 -7.81 6.59
N ALA A 99 8.28 -6.82 7.26
CA ALA A 99 8.98 -5.79 8.02
C ALA A 99 9.81 -6.38 9.16
N ARG A 100 9.28 -7.36 9.90
CA ARG A 100 10.02 -8.02 11.00
C ARG A 100 11.24 -8.82 10.52
N LYS A 101 11.25 -9.25 9.25
CA LYS A 101 12.36 -10.00 8.64
C LYS A 101 13.48 -9.10 8.11
N SER A 102 13.29 -7.78 8.09
CA SER A 102 14.23 -6.85 7.47
C SER A 102 14.61 -5.72 8.42
N VAL A 103 15.92 -5.50 8.59
CA VAL A 103 16.43 -4.41 9.43
C VAL A 103 16.04 -3.05 8.89
N ASP A 104 15.96 -2.87 7.57
CA ASP A 104 15.54 -1.59 6.98
C ASP A 104 14.02 -1.46 6.80
N GLY A 105 13.26 -2.44 7.30
CA GLY A 105 11.81 -2.38 7.33
C GLY A 105 11.14 -2.75 6.01
N TYR A 106 9.90 -2.27 5.84
CA TYR A 106 9.05 -2.57 4.69
C TYR A 106 8.13 -1.40 4.35
N ILE A 107 7.68 -1.32 3.10
CA ILE A 107 6.75 -0.29 2.62
C ILE A 107 5.46 -0.96 2.15
N LEU A 108 4.35 -0.64 2.80
CA LEU A 108 3.01 -1.08 2.41
C LEU A 108 2.28 0.07 1.73
N VAL A 109 1.83 -0.17 0.51
CA VAL A 109 1.08 0.82 -0.27
C VAL A 109 -0.29 0.27 -0.63
N PHE A 110 -1.34 1.03 -0.31
CA PHE A 110 -2.69 0.78 -0.82
C PHE A 110 -3.08 1.88 -1.82
N ASP A 111 -3.46 1.46 -3.03
CA ASP A 111 -4.04 2.35 -4.04
C ASP A 111 -5.57 2.28 -4.01
N GLU A 112 -6.23 3.43 -4.17
CA GLU A 112 -7.69 3.56 -4.09
C GLU A 112 -8.29 3.07 -2.75
N ILE A 113 -7.64 3.39 -1.61
CA ILE A 113 -8.04 2.91 -0.27
C ILE A 113 -9.51 3.19 0.08
N GLN A 114 -10.10 4.26 -0.47
CA GLN A 114 -11.48 4.64 -0.23
C GLN A 114 -12.53 3.62 -0.74
N LYS A 115 -12.10 2.61 -1.51
CA LYS A 115 -12.95 1.49 -1.95
C LYS A 115 -13.25 0.51 -0.81
N ILE A 116 -12.42 0.48 0.24
CA ILE A 116 -12.60 -0.39 1.40
C ILE A 116 -13.56 0.30 2.39
N PRO A 117 -14.68 -0.33 2.79
CA PRO A 117 -15.54 0.20 3.83
C PRO A 117 -14.81 0.28 5.18
N ARG A 118 -15.04 1.36 5.96
CA ARG A 118 -14.47 1.56 7.31
C ARG A 118 -12.94 1.44 7.38
N TRP A 119 -12.26 1.73 6.26
CA TRP A 119 -10.80 1.60 6.16
C TRP A 119 -10.06 2.46 7.18
N SER A 120 -10.56 3.66 7.50
CA SER A 120 -9.90 4.62 8.39
C SER A 120 -9.76 4.09 9.81
N GLU A 121 -10.82 3.50 10.36
CA GLU A 121 -10.82 2.85 11.69
C GLU A 121 -9.79 1.71 11.73
N ALA A 122 -9.79 0.83 10.72
CA ALA A 122 -8.88 -0.30 10.64
C ALA A 122 -7.42 0.16 10.51
N VAL A 123 -7.13 1.09 9.60
CA VAL A 123 -5.80 1.68 9.40
C VAL A 123 -5.31 2.33 10.69
N LYS A 124 -6.15 3.12 11.37
CA LYS A 124 -5.77 3.78 12.62
C LYS A 124 -5.38 2.77 13.69
N GLY A 125 -6.21 1.74 13.92
CA GLY A 125 -5.91 0.71 14.91
C GLY A 125 -4.62 -0.06 14.60
N LEU A 126 -4.40 -0.43 13.33
CA LEU A 126 -3.19 -1.14 12.89
C LEU A 126 -1.94 -0.26 13.03
N TRP A 127 -2.04 1.01 12.65
CA TRP A 127 -0.95 1.97 12.75
C TRP A 127 -0.54 2.23 14.20
N ASP A 128 -1.51 2.50 15.08
CA ASP A 128 -1.25 2.76 16.50
C ASP A 128 -0.55 1.56 17.15
N ALA A 129 -0.99 0.33 16.83
CA ALA A 129 -0.33 -0.90 17.28
C ALA A 129 1.10 -1.05 16.74
N ASP A 130 1.35 -0.75 15.46
CA ASP A 130 2.70 -0.83 14.87
C ASP A 130 3.67 0.19 15.46
N ARG A 131 3.18 1.35 15.88
CA ARG A 131 3.99 2.37 16.56
C ARG A 131 4.30 1.98 17.99
N ALA A 132 3.35 1.37 18.70
CA ALA A 132 3.60 0.80 20.03
C ALA A 132 4.67 -0.31 19.99
N GLU A 133 4.70 -1.11 18.93
CA GLU A 133 5.72 -2.16 18.72
C GLU A 133 7.06 -1.64 18.14
N GLY A 134 7.14 -0.36 17.74
CA GLY A 134 8.33 0.19 17.08
C GLY A 134 8.62 -0.45 15.71
N LEU A 135 7.61 -1.02 15.05
CA LEU A 135 7.78 -1.74 13.79
C LEU A 135 8.20 -0.79 12.67
N ARG A 136 9.26 -1.12 11.92
CA ARG A 136 9.73 -0.34 10.76
C ARG A 136 8.87 -0.60 9.51
N LEU A 137 7.56 -0.36 9.61
CA LEU A 137 6.62 -0.43 8.50
C LEU A 137 6.18 0.98 8.10
N HIS A 138 6.56 1.40 6.89
CA HIS A 138 6.01 2.58 6.23
C HIS A 138 4.67 2.21 5.58
N VAL A 139 3.72 3.13 5.68
CA VAL A 139 2.39 2.93 5.11
C VAL A 139 2.06 4.15 4.25
N VAL A 140 1.78 3.89 2.97
CA VAL A 140 1.39 4.90 1.98
C VAL A 140 -0.02 4.59 1.50
N LEU A 141 -0.92 5.56 1.65
CA LEU A 141 -2.32 5.44 1.26
C LEU A 141 -2.60 6.41 0.13
N LEU A 142 -3.01 5.87 -1.02
CA LEU A 142 -3.47 6.69 -2.14
C LEU A 142 -4.99 6.67 -2.17
N GLY A 143 -5.56 7.82 -2.49
CA GLY A 143 -6.98 7.96 -2.72
C GLY A 143 -7.33 9.30 -3.34
N SER A 144 -8.58 9.44 -3.77
CA SER A 144 -9.07 10.71 -4.29
C SER A 144 -9.51 11.64 -3.14
N SER A 145 -8.97 12.87 -3.13
CA SER A 145 -9.20 13.87 -2.06
C SER A 145 -10.67 14.16 -1.75
N PRO A 146 -11.60 14.26 -2.74
CA PRO A 146 -13.00 14.58 -2.45
C PRO A 146 -13.71 13.51 -1.60
N LEU A 147 -13.31 12.24 -1.72
CA LEU A 147 -13.94 11.12 -1.01
C LEU A 147 -13.33 10.88 0.37
N LEU A 148 -12.04 11.17 0.53
CA LEU A 148 -11.35 11.04 1.82
C LEU A 148 -11.85 12.08 2.85
N MET A 149 -12.24 13.27 2.41
CA MET A 149 -12.83 14.28 3.30
C MET A 149 -14.30 14.00 3.66
N GLN A 150 -15.02 13.24 2.81
CA GLN A 150 -16.45 12.93 3.03
C GLN A 150 -16.68 11.69 3.90
N LYS A 151 -15.71 10.76 3.94
CA LYS A 151 -15.81 9.49 4.69
C LYS A 151 -14.82 9.37 5.86
N GLY A 152 -14.06 10.44 6.13
CA GLY A 152 -12.96 10.48 7.10
C GLY A 152 -13.25 11.27 8.38
N MET A 153 -14.50 11.64 8.64
CA MET A 153 -14.98 12.11 9.95
C MET A 153 -15.84 11.05 10.60
#